data_AF-A0A3P7FLH0-F1
#
_entry.id   AF-A0A3P7FLH0-F1
#
_cell.length_a   1.000
_cell.length_b   1.000
_cell.length_c   1.000
_cell.angle_alpha   90.00
_cell.angle_beta   90.00
_cell.angle_gamma   90.00
#
_symmetry.space_group_name_H-M   'P 1'
#
loop_
_entity.id
_entity.type
_entity.pdbx_description
1 polymer ?
#
loop_
_entity_poly.entity_id
_entity_poly.type
_entity_poly.pdbx_seq_one_letter_code
_entity_poly.pdbx_strand_id
1 'polypeptide(L)'
;MDKKLTVQPATVTFSAPLTERQAVDLDIKNDWNKAIIFKMKTTKPDAFKMKPVYGLVEAGDKKKVILTLKKWDPSKKPKKTDHFTIVMAPAPDKCTNAMKTWKSWKESKRSEGSIGACRRQVKITYKGIAVKEAKKKPAKAEVTKMPALKAEDVEDRKEEKVEEVEDKKLKRKPKKKEEEGEEGEEEKAQKKVVSHFGRVLSREFDK
;
A
#
# COMPACT_ATOMS: atom_id res chain seq x y z
N MET A 1 4.21 12.30 8.62
CA MET A 1 2.94 11.90 7.97
C MET A 1 2.29 10.73 8.73
N ASP A 2 3.08 9.71 9.02
CA ASP A 2 2.74 8.37 9.52
C ASP A 2 1.76 8.30 10.70
N LYS A 3 1.89 9.20 11.69
CA LYS A 3 1.02 9.23 12.88
C LYS A 3 -0.43 9.65 12.58
N LYS A 4 -0.69 10.26 11.42
CA LYS A 4 -2.01 10.71 10.98
C LYS A 4 -2.68 9.74 9.98
N LEU A 5 -2.05 8.59 9.71
CA LEU A 5 -2.58 7.59 8.78
C LEU A 5 -2.73 6.26 9.50
N THR A 6 -3.98 5.84 9.60
CA THR A 6 -4.40 4.66 10.36
C THR A 6 -4.84 3.57 9.40
N VAL A 7 -4.35 2.34 9.61
CA VAL A 7 -4.69 1.16 8.81
C VAL A 7 -5.23 0.11 9.77
N GLN A 8 -6.47 -0.35 9.53
CA GLN A 8 -7.09 -1.38 10.35
C GLN A 8 -7.70 -2.50 9.49
N PRO A 9 -7.56 -3.78 9.86
CA PRO A 9 -6.75 -4.27 10.98
C PRO A 9 -5.25 -4.28 10.64
N ALA A 10 -4.38 -4.23 11.66
CA ALA A 10 -2.93 -4.36 11.48
C ALA A 10 -2.47 -5.80 11.16
N THR A 11 -3.34 -6.78 11.40
CA THR A 11 -3.15 -8.20 11.09
C THR A 11 -4.43 -8.75 10.49
N VAL A 12 -4.35 -9.46 9.37
CA VAL A 12 -5.48 -10.10 8.71
C VAL A 12 -5.38 -11.62 8.86
N THR A 13 -6.48 -12.27 9.24
CA THR A 13 -6.52 -13.72 9.44
C THR A 13 -7.34 -14.40 8.34
N PHE A 14 -6.75 -15.38 7.68
CA PHE A 14 -7.46 -16.33 6.82
C PHE A 14 -7.58 -17.67 7.56
N SER A 15 -8.71 -18.36 7.44
CA SER A 15 -8.96 -19.62 8.15
C SER A 15 -8.79 -20.83 7.23
N ALA A 16 -8.47 -21.99 7.78
CA ALA A 16 -8.61 -23.25 7.06
C ALA A 16 -10.10 -23.53 6.75
N PRO A 17 -10.44 -24.10 5.58
CA PRO A 17 -9.53 -24.49 4.50
C PRO A 17 -9.14 -23.29 3.59
N LEU A 18 -7.86 -23.18 3.22
CA LEU A 18 -7.38 -22.13 2.29
C LEU A 18 -7.65 -22.43 0.80
N THR A 19 -8.31 -23.55 0.50
CA THR A 19 -8.77 -23.90 -0.84
C THR A 19 -9.94 -23.01 -1.29
N GLU A 20 -10.69 -22.47 -0.34
CA GLU A 20 -11.85 -21.62 -0.58
C GLU A 20 -11.48 -20.13 -0.71
N ARG A 21 -12.33 -19.39 -1.41
CA ARG A 21 -12.21 -17.94 -1.55
C ARG A 21 -12.64 -17.26 -0.25
N GLN A 22 -11.71 -16.57 0.40
CA GLN A 22 -11.99 -15.78 1.62
C GLN A 22 -11.71 -14.31 1.38
N ALA A 23 -12.54 -13.43 1.94
CA ALA A 23 -12.38 -11.98 1.85
C ALA A 23 -12.27 -11.37 3.25
N VAL A 24 -11.36 -10.41 3.40
CA VAL A 24 -11.15 -9.61 4.62
C VAL A 24 -11.14 -8.15 4.22
N ASP A 25 -11.90 -7.34 4.94
CA ASP A 25 -11.89 -5.89 4.79
C ASP A 25 -10.70 -5.26 5.50
N LEU A 26 -10.12 -4.25 4.86
CA LEU A 26 -9.11 -3.37 5.43
C LEU A 26 -9.51 -1.92 5.18
N ASP A 27 -9.55 -1.11 6.22
CA ASP A 27 -9.88 0.31 6.12
C ASP A 27 -8.61 1.16 6.32
N ILE A 28 -8.37 2.09 5.38
CA ILE A 28 -7.30 3.09 5.41
C ILE A 28 -7.95 4.43 5.76
N LYS A 29 -7.67 4.97 6.95
CA LYS A 29 -8.21 6.26 7.42
C LYS A 29 -7.15 7.36 7.30
N ASN A 30 -7.56 8.51 6.77
CA ASN A 30 -6.72 9.68 6.60
C ASN A 30 -7.06 10.78 7.62
N ASP A 31 -6.45 10.72 8.81
CA ASP A 31 -6.57 11.76 9.85
C ASP A 31 -5.65 12.99 9.57
N TRP A 32 -5.19 13.17 8.32
CA TRP A 32 -4.36 14.30 7.90
C TRP A 32 -5.17 15.34 7.12
N ASN A 33 -4.74 16.61 7.19
CA ASN A 33 -5.34 17.75 6.51
C ASN A 33 -4.94 17.87 5.02
N LYS A 34 -4.51 16.78 4.40
CA LYS A 34 -4.18 16.67 2.97
C LYS A 34 -4.71 15.36 2.44
N ALA A 35 -5.20 15.34 1.21
CA ALA A 35 -5.52 14.10 0.52
C ALA A 35 -4.25 13.25 0.34
N ILE A 36 -4.42 11.93 0.36
CA ILE A 36 -3.34 10.96 0.15
C ILE A 36 -3.65 10.02 -1.00
N ILE A 37 -2.62 9.54 -1.68
CA ILE A 37 -2.73 8.38 -2.55
C ILE A 37 -2.06 7.17 -1.92
N PHE A 38 -2.63 5.98 -2.18
CA PHE A 38 -2.05 4.71 -1.74
C PHE A 38 -1.81 3.74 -2.89
N LYS A 39 -0.91 2.79 -2.64
CA LYS A 39 -0.61 1.63 -3.47
C LYS A 39 -0.46 0.40 -2.58
N MET A 40 -1.25 -0.62 -2.87
CA MET A 40 -1.16 -1.95 -2.28
C MET A 40 -0.04 -2.77 -2.93
N LYS A 41 0.69 -3.54 -2.13
CA LYS A 41 1.67 -4.56 -2.51
C LYS A 41 1.45 -5.80 -1.62
N THR A 42 1.92 -6.97 -2.05
CA THR A 42 1.85 -8.23 -1.29
C THR A 42 3.09 -9.08 -1.56
N THR A 43 3.46 -9.96 -0.63
CA THR A 43 4.48 -10.99 -0.85
C THR A 43 4.01 -12.13 -1.77
N LYS A 44 2.69 -12.27 -2.01
CA LYS A 44 2.09 -13.38 -2.77
C LYS A 44 1.00 -12.88 -3.74
N PRO A 45 1.36 -12.23 -4.86
CA PRO A 45 0.39 -11.70 -5.83
C PRO A 45 -0.46 -12.79 -6.52
N ASP A 46 0.04 -14.02 -6.58
CA ASP A 46 -0.67 -15.14 -7.19
C ASP A 46 -1.87 -15.56 -6.32
N ALA A 47 -1.64 -15.70 -5.00
CA ALA A 47 -2.63 -16.17 -4.04
C ALA A 47 -3.68 -15.11 -3.66
N PHE A 48 -3.28 -13.83 -3.57
CA PHE A 48 -4.15 -12.74 -3.10
C PHE A 48 -4.59 -11.79 -4.23
N LYS A 49 -5.85 -11.38 -4.18
CA LYS A 49 -6.43 -10.28 -4.98
C LYS A 49 -6.76 -9.13 -4.02
N MET A 50 -6.43 -7.90 -4.40
CA MET A 50 -6.68 -6.70 -3.60
C MET A 50 -7.53 -5.74 -4.44
N LYS A 51 -8.63 -5.20 -3.90
CA LYS A 51 -9.48 -4.24 -4.62
C LYS A 51 -9.90 -3.09 -3.69
N PRO A 52 -9.58 -1.82 -3.99
CA PRO A 52 -8.70 -1.36 -5.08
C PRO A 52 -7.20 -1.56 -4.74
N VAL A 53 -6.35 -1.67 -5.78
CA VAL A 53 -4.87 -1.71 -5.61
C VAL A 53 -4.28 -0.30 -5.46
N TYR A 54 -4.91 0.69 -6.07
CA TYR A 54 -4.53 2.10 -6.03
C TYR A 54 -5.75 2.93 -5.68
N GLY A 55 -5.60 3.98 -4.89
CA GLY A 55 -6.70 4.88 -4.59
C GLY A 55 -6.24 6.23 -4.07
N LEU A 56 -7.18 7.17 -4.08
CA LEU A 56 -7.13 8.46 -3.39
C LEU A 56 -7.98 8.34 -2.11
N VAL A 57 -7.57 8.99 -1.03
CA VAL A 57 -8.35 9.18 0.20
C VAL A 57 -8.28 10.66 0.54
N GLU A 58 -9.42 11.32 0.68
CA GLU A 58 -9.48 12.75 1.00
C GLU A 58 -9.14 13.01 2.47
N ALA A 59 -8.95 14.27 2.84
CA ALA A 59 -8.67 14.65 4.23
C ALA A 59 -9.88 14.33 5.14
N GLY A 60 -9.66 13.60 6.23
CA GLY A 60 -10.72 13.15 7.14
C GLY A 60 -11.48 11.89 6.70
N ASP A 61 -11.31 11.43 5.45
CA ASP A 61 -12.05 10.29 4.89
C ASP A 61 -11.38 8.92 5.18
N LYS A 62 -12.10 7.83 4.91
CA LYS A 62 -11.62 6.44 5.00
C LYS A 62 -11.90 5.67 3.71
N LYS A 63 -10.93 4.87 3.26
CA LYS A 63 -11.06 3.98 2.10
C LYS A 63 -10.99 2.51 2.49
N LYS A 64 -12.04 1.78 2.15
CA LYS A 64 -12.10 0.32 2.26
C LYS A 64 -11.35 -0.35 1.10
N VAL A 65 -10.56 -1.36 1.43
CA VAL A 65 -9.80 -2.23 0.53
C VAL A 65 -10.13 -3.67 0.88
N ILE A 66 -10.69 -4.40 -0.09
CA ILE A 66 -11.05 -5.80 0.08
C ILE A 66 -9.85 -6.68 -0.29
N LEU A 67 -9.39 -7.48 0.67
CA LEU A 67 -8.30 -8.44 0.55
C LEU A 67 -8.90 -9.84 0.36
N THR A 68 -8.84 -10.37 -0.85
CA THR A 68 -9.38 -11.70 -1.19
C THR A 68 -8.25 -12.71 -1.35
N LEU A 69 -8.25 -13.78 -0.55
CA LEU A 69 -7.56 -15.03 -0.89
C LEU A 69 -8.34 -15.70 -2.04
N LYS A 70 -7.67 -16.00 -3.16
CA LYS A 70 -8.32 -16.60 -4.35
C LYS A 70 -8.55 -18.10 -4.17
N LYS A 71 -7.44 -18.83 -4.14
CA LYS A 71 -7.27 -20.24 -3.83
C LYS A 71 -5.81 -20.42 -3.43
N TRP A 72 -5.54 -21.20 -2.39
CA TRP A 72 -4.17 -21.48 -1.99
C TRP A 72 -3.62 -22.68 -2.76
N ASP A 73 -2.38 -22.58 -3.23
CA ASP A 73 -1.67 -23.68 -3.91
C ASP A 73 -1.23 -24.73 -2.85
N PRO A 74 -1.79 -25.96 -2.86
CA PRO A 74 -1.50 -26.96 -1.84
C PRO A 74 -0.02 -27.39 -1.83
N SER A 75 0.68 -27.22 -2.95
CA SER A 75 2.12 -27.51 -3.08
C SER A 75 2.98 -26.53 -2.26
N LYS A 76 2.46 -25.33 -1.97
CA LYS A 76 3.16 -24.26 -1.25
C LYS A 76 2.62 -24.19 0.18
N LYS A 77 3.49 -24.13 1.19
CA LYS A 77 3.04 -23.91 2.58
C LYS A 77 2.93 -22.40 2.88
N PRO A 78 1.86 -21.94 3.56
CA PRO A 78 1.75 -20.54 3.98
C PRO A 78 2.88 -20.17 4.92
N LYS A 79 3.44 -18.97 4.77
CA LYS A 79 4.56 -18.48 5.58
C LYS A 79 4.09 -17.36 6.51
N LYS A 80 4.50 -17.38 7.79
CA LYS A 80 4.27 -16.26 8.73
C LYS A 80 4.96 -14.95 8.32
N THR A 81 5.86 -15.00 7.33
CA THR A 81 6.48 -13.82 6.71
C THR A 81 5.61 -13.15 5.65
N ASP A 82 4.51 -13.80 5.23
CA ASP A 82 3.62 -13.24 4.22
C ASP A 82 2.88 -12.02 4.80
N HIS A 83 2.84 -10.93 4.03
CA HIS A 83 2.26 -9.66 4.46
C HIS A 83 1.77 -8.82 3.27
N PHE A 84 0.83 -7.93 3.54
CA PHE A 84 0.50 -6.82 2.65
C PHE A 84 1.33 -5.59 3.04
N THR A 85 1.75 -4.80 2.05
CA THR A 85 2.42 -3.51 2.27
C THR A 85 1.61 -2.43 1.58
N ILE A 86 1.17 -1.44 2.36
CA ILE A 86 0.49 -0.24 1.88
C ILE A 86 1.53 0.87 1.82
N VAL A 87 1.79 1.39 0.63
CA VAL A 87 2.61 2.58 0.44
C VAL A 87 1.64 3.75 0.28
N MET A 88 1.76 4.77 1.12
CA MET A 88 0.90 5.96 1.11
C MET A 88 1.77 7.20 0.94
N ALA A 89 1.29 8.20 0.20
CA ALA A 89 2.01 9.45 -0.04
C ALA A 89 1.02 10.62 -0.17
N PRO A 90 1.44 11.88 0.03
CA PRO A 90 0.59 13.04 -0.17
C PRO A 90 0.14 13.07 -1.63
N ALA A 91 -1.15 13.30 -1.87
CA ALA A 91 -1.64 13.51 -3.22
C ALA A 91 -1.07 14.84 -3.77
N PRO A 92 -0.55 14.89 -5.01
CA PRO A 92 -0.25 16.17 -5.66
C PRO A 92 -1.55 16.90 -5.98
N ASP A 93 -1.51 18.23 -6.08
CA ASP A 93 -2.70 19.09 -6.13
C ASP A 93 -3.61 18.84 -7.35
N LYS A 94 -3.08 18.18 -8.40
CA LYS A 94 -3.81 17.79 -9.62
C LYS A 94 -4.03 16.26 -9.74
N CYS A 95 -4.16 15.55 -8.62
CA CYS A 95 -4.26 14.08 -8.62
C CYS A 95 -5.67 13.56 -9.00
N THR A 96 -5.92 13.39 -10.29
CA THR A 96 -7.15 12.72 -10.78
C THR A 96 -7.08 11.19 -10.74
N ASN A 97 -5.89 10.60 -10.84
CA ASN A 97 -5.72 9.15 -10.88
C ASN A 97 -4.42 8.71 -10.18
N ALA A 98 -4.57 8.10 -9.00
CA ALA A 98 -3.47 7.59 -8.20
C ALA A 98 -2.51 6.68 -8.99
N MET A 99 -3.01 5.79 -9.85
CA MET A 99 -2.15 4.90 -10.64
C MET A 99 -1.24 5.68 -11.61
N LYS A 100 -1.76 6.75 -12.25
CA LYS A 100 -0.94 7.61 -13.12
C LYS A 100 0.13 8.35 -12.31
N THR A 101 -0.22 8.90 -11.15
CA THR A 101 0.73 9.56 -10.25
C THR A 101 1.86 8.61 -9.81
N TRP A 102 1.54 7.40 -9.36
CA TRP A 102 2.55 6.39 -8.99
C TRP A 102 3.46 5.96 -10.15
N LYS A 103 2.96 5.99 -11.41
CA LYS A 103 3.80 5.75 -12.60
C LYS A 103 4.75 6.92 -12.85
N SER A 104 4.24 8.14 -12.84
CA SER A 104 5.03 9.38 -13.05
C SER A 104 6.16 9.54 -12.04
N TRP A 105 5.93 9.24 -10.75
CA TRP A 105 6.99 9.26 -9.74
C TRP A 105 8.07 8.20 -9.96
N LYS A 106 7.71 7.01 -10.45
CA LYS A 106 8.68 5.97 -10.79
C LYS A 106 9.54 6.38 -12.00
N GLU A 107 8.93 7.00 -13.00
CA GLU A 107 9.57 7.47 -14.23
C GLU A 107 10.52 8.65 -13.97
N SER A 108 10.07 9.63 -13.17
CA SER A 108 10.90 10.77 -12.71
C SER A 108 11.97 10.40 -11.66
N LYS A 109 12.20 9.10 -11.41
CA LYS A 109 13.17 8.57 -10.43
C LYS A 109 13.05 9.17 -9.01
N ARG A 110 11.86 9.65 -8.63
CA ARG A 110 11.61 10.24 -7.31
C ARG A 110 11.75 9.15 -6.23
N SER A 111 12.66 9.37 -5.28
CA SER A 111 12.81 8.49 -4.12
C SER A 111 11.57 8.57 -3.21
N GLU A 112 11.25 7.51 -2.47
CA GLU A 112 10.12 7.51 -1.53
C GLU A 112 10.23 8.62 -0.47
N GLY A 113 11.45 8.98 -0.06
CA GLY A 113 11.67 10.16 0.80
C GLY A 113 11.27 11.48 0.12
N SER A 114 11.64 11.69 -1.15
CA SER A 114 11.35 12.93 -1.91
C SER A 114 9.86 13.16 -2.22
N ILE A 115 9.03 12.12 -2.08
CA ILE A 115 7.56 12.22 -2.20
C ILE A 115 6.87 12.16 -0.83
N GLY A 116 7.63 12.09 0.28
CA GLY A 116 7.05 11.93 1.62
C GLY A 116 6.27 10.62 1.79
N ALA A 117 6.63 9.56 1.07
CA ALA A 117 5.92 8.29 1.15
C ALA A 117 6.21 7.55 2.45
N CYS A 118 5.16 7.06 3.09
CA CYS A 118 5.19 6.20 4.25
C CYS A 118 4.75 4.78 3.87
N ARG A 119 5.22 3.79 4.64
CA ARG A 119 4.91 2.37 4.43
C ARG A 119 4.29 1.77 5.69
N ARG A 120 3.16 1.07 5.53
CA ARG A 120 2.53 0.26 6.58
C ARG A 120 2.49 -1.20 6.14
N GLN A 121 2.94 -2.12 7.01
CA GLN A 121 2.82 -3.55 6.79
C GLN A 121 1.64 -4.10 7.58
N VAL A 122 0.86 -4.97 6.93
CA VAL A 122 -0.28 -5.69 7.50
C VAL A 122 0.07 -7.17 7.49
N LYS A 123 0.22 -7.76 8.68
CA LYS A 123 0.66 -9.15 8.84
C LYS A 123 -0.44 -10.11 8.40
N ILE A 124 -0.08 -11.24 7.81
CA ILE A 124 -1.04 -12.30 7.45
C ILE A 124 -0.88 -13.47 8.43
N THR A 125 -1.98 -13.83 9.08
CA THR A 125 -2.10 -15.01 9.95
C THR A 125 -3.01 -16.05 9.31
N TYR A 126 -2.67 -17.32 9.52
CA TYR A 126 -3.43 -18.45 8.97
C TYR A 126 -3.95 -19.30 10.13
N LYS A 127 -5.25 -19.25 10.40
CA LYS A 127 -5.90 -20.01 11.49
C LYS A 127 -6.19 -21.44 11.01
N GLY A 128 -5.91 -22.44 11.83
CA GLY A 128 -6.12 -23.85 11.49
C GLY A 128 -5.03 -24.49 10.62
N ILE A 129 -3.93 -23.78 10.32
CA ILE A 129 -2.75 -24.36 9.66
C ILE A 129 -1.52 -24.21 10.54
N ALA A 130 -0.88 -25.33 10.86
CA ALA A 130 0.39 -25.37 11.56
C ALA A 130 1.53 -24.87 10.67
N VAL A 131 1.67 -23.54 10.55
CA VAL A 131 2.85 -22.93 9.93
C VAL A 131 4.05 -23.19 10.84
N LYS A 132 4.79 -24.26 10.56
CA LYS A 132 6.04 -24.60 11.24
C LYS A 132 6.98 -23.42 11.16
N GLU A 133 7.20 -22.76 12.29
CA GLU A 133 8.31 -21.83 12.42
C GLU A 133 9.61 -22.62 12.34
N ALA A 134 10.51 -22.15 11.47
CA ALA A 134 11.92 -22.43 11.65
C ALA A 134 12.33 -21.78 12.98
N LYS A 135 12.25 -22.56 14.07
CA LYS A 135 12.84 -22.19 15.35
C LYS A 135 14.26 -21.72 15.05
N LYS A 136 14.55 -20.44 15.29
CA LYS A 136 15.94 -19.99 15.43
C LYS A 136 16.58 -20.95 16.43
N LYS A 137 17.62 -21.67 16.01
CA LYS A 137 18.42 -22.44 16.96
C LYS A 137 18.85 -21.47 18.06
N PRO A 138 18.70 -21.80 19.35
CA PRO A 138 19.38 -21.03 20.38
C PRO A 138 20.87 -21.09 20.05
N ALA A 139 21.51 -19.93 19.85
CA ALA A 139 22.95 -19.90 19.76
C ALA A 139 23.49 -20.39 21.11
N LYS A 140 24.28 -21.47 21.07
CA LYS A 140 24.87 -22.09 22.24
C LYS A 140 25.81 -21.07 22.89
N ALA A 141 25.35 -20.41 23.95
CA ALA A 141 26.18 -19.54 24.76
C ALA A 141 27.13 -20.42 25.59
N GLU A 142 28.27 -20.76 25.01
CA GLU A 142 29.31 -21.51 25.71
C GLU A 142 30.13 -20.54 26.56
N VAL A 143 30.08 -20.76 27.87
CA VAL A 143 30.72 -19.94 28.89
C VAL A 143 32.22 -20.23 28.94
N THR A 144 33.08 -19.23 28.73
CA THR A 144 34.47 -19.25 29.25
C THR A 144 35.01 -17.82 29.45
N LYS A 145 35.21 -17.47 30.73
CA LYS A 145 36.26 -16.61 31.34
C LYS A 145 36.73 -15.37 30.54
N MET A 146 36.37 -14.14 30.93
CA MET A 146 36.89 -13.30 32.06
C MET A 146 37.89 -12.21 31.57
N PRO A 147 38.09 -11.09 32.31
CA PRO A 147 38.23 -9.76 31.70
C PRO A 147 39.57 -9.03 31.95
N ALA A 148 39.78 -7.88 31.28
CA ALA A 148 39.96 -6.52 31.90
C ALA A 148 40.93 -5.58 31.12
N LEU A 149 40.74 -4.26 31.33
CA LEU A 149 41.66 -3.12 31.03
C LEU A 149 41.87 -2.76 29.53
N LYS A 150 41.94 -1.51 29.04
CA LYS A 150 41.72 -0.08 29.45
C LYS A 150 41.40 0.67 28.12
N ALA A 151 40.46 1.61 27.98
CA ALA A 151 40.46 3.03 28.38
C ALA A 151 41.55 3.92 27.74
N GLU A 152 41.15 5.17 27.39
CA GLU A 152 41.88 6.28 26.72
C GLU A 152 42.13 6.16 25.19
N ASP A 153 42.02 7.18 24.29
CA ASP A 153 41.14 8.39 24.20
C ASP A 153 41.14 9.06 22.77
N VAL A 154 40.34 10.12 22.53
CA VAL A 154 40.43 11.28 21.54
C VAL A 154 40.79 11.02 20.05
N GLU A 155 39.89 11.19 19.06
CA GLU A 155 39.42 12.42 18.36
C GLU A 155 40.43 13.11 17.39
N ASP A 156 40.13 13.11 16.08
CA ASP A 156 40.28 14.29 15.18
C ASP A 156 39.40 14.17 13.91
N ARG A 157 39.07 15.31 13.27
CA ARG A 157 38.28 15.46 12.03
C ARG A 157 39.12 16.11 10.91
N LYS A 158 39.11 15.54 9.68
CA LYS A 158 39.08 16.42 8.49
C LYS A 158 38.54 15.81 7.16
N GLU A 159 37.88 16.72 6.44
CA GLU A 159 37.64 16.92 5.00
C GLU A 159 38.79 16.47 4.05
N GLU A 160 38.69 16.32 2.72
CA GLU A 160 37.63 16.48 1.69
C GLU A 160 38.14 15.84 0.34
N LYS A 161 37.22 15.53 -0.62
CA LYS A 161 37.47 15.09 -2.02
C LYS A 161 38.16 13.72 -2.16
N VAL A 162 37.76 12.83 -3.08
CA VAL A 162 38.16 12.70 -4.51
C VAL A 162 37.37 11.46 -5.02
N GLU A 163 36.81 11.30 -6.24
CA GLU A 163 36.81 12.08 -7.50
C GLU A 163 35.48 11.85 -8.28
N GLU A 164 35.41 12.26 -9.56
CA GLU A 164 34.38 11.84 -10.55
C GLU A 164 35.06 11.18 -11.76
N VAL A 165 34.60 9.99 -12.19
CA VAL A 165 35.08 9.32 -13.41
C VAL A 165 33.90 8.69 -14.18
N GLU A 166 33.96 8.91 -15.51
CA GLU A 166 33.36 8.21 -16.66
C GLU A 166 32.92 6.71 -16.47
N ASP A 167 32.04 6.08 -17.27
CA ASP A 167 31.69 6.40 -18.66
C ASP A 167 30.37 5.81 -19.24
N LYS A 168 29.90 6.46 -20.32
CA LYS A 168 29.26 5.95 -21.57
C LYS A 168 28.52 4.56 -21.64
N LYS A 169 27.25 4.67 -22.10
CA LYS A 169 26.75 4.22 -23.46
C LYS A 169 26.01 2.85 -23.62
N LEU A 170 25.31 2.78 -24.76
CA LEU A 170 24.61 1.66 -25.44
C LEU A 170 23.12 1.44 -25.04
N LYS A 171 22.14 2.02 -25.74
CA LYS A 171 21.57 1.67 -27.08
C LYS A 171 21.04 0.23 -27.23
N ARG A 172 19.70 0.07 -27.31
CA ARG A 172 18.98 -0.50 -28.48
C ARG A 172 17.45 -0.32 -28.40
N LYS A 173 16.77 -0.50 -29.54
CA LYS A 173 15.43 0.03 -29.90
C LYS A 173 14.43 -1.13 -30.26
N PRO A 174 13.23 -0.95 -30.88
CA PRO A 174 11.96 -1.43 -30.33
C PRO A 174 11.22 -2.49 -31.20
N LYS A 175 9.99 -2.89 -30.82
CA LYS A 175 8.96 -3.36 -31.78
C LYS A 175 7.52 -3.16 -31.28
N LYS A 176 6.57 -3.19 -32.21
CA LYS A 176 5.18 -2.65 -32.18
C LYS A 176 4.16 -3.76 -32.48
N LYS A 177 2.96 -3.68 -31.88
CA LYS A 177 1.61 -4.18 -32.28
C LYS A 177 0.64 -3.73 -31.15
N GLU A 178 -0.47 -3.01 -31.33
CA GLU A 178 -1.61 -3.06 -32.27
C GLU A 178 -2.51 -4.29 -32.10
N GLU A 179 -3.66 -4.09 -31.44
CA GLU A 179 -4.97 -4.68 -31.76
C GLU A 179 -6.10 -3.90 -31.03
N GLU A 180 -7.31 -3.95 -31.60
CA GLU A 180 -8.51 -3.15 -31.25
C GLU A 180 -9.63 -4.00 -30.60
N GLY A 181 -10.81 -3.41 -30.36
CA GLY A 181 -12.04 -4.10 -29.92
C GLY A 181 -12.23 -4.21 -28.39
N GLU A 182 -13.45 -4.30 -27.84
CA GLU A 182 -14.81 -4.18 -28.43
C GLU A 182 -15.84 -3.85 -27.30
N GLU A 183 -17.07 -3.62 -27.73
CA GLU A 183 -18.30 -3.02 -27.15
C GLU A 183 -18.92 -3.57 -25.83
N GLY A 184 -20.06 -2.95 -25.43
CA GLY A 184 -21.09 -3.47 -24.50
C GLY A 184 -21.03 -2.96 -23.05
N GLU A 185 -22.12 -2.63 -22.36
CA GLU A 185 -23.56 -2.51 -22.73
C GLU A 185 -24.28 -1.61 -21.67
N GLU A 186 -25.47 -1.09 -21.98
CA GLU A 186 -26.27 -0.16 -21.16
C GLU A 186 -27.45 -0.87 -20.45
N GLU A 187 -27.60 -0.73 -19.13
CA GLU A 187 -28.81 -1.20 -18.41
C GLU A 187 -29.56 -0.06 -17.69
N LYS A 188 -30.89 -0.06 -17.82
CA LYS A 188 -31.81 1.02 -17.43
C LYS A 188 -32.65 0.72 -16.18
N ALA A 189 -32.94 1.81 -15.46
CA ALA A 189 -34.21 2.15 -14.81
C ALA A 189 -34.75 1.34 -13.61
N GLN A 190 -35.10 2.10 -12.55
CA GLN A 190 -36.28 1.98 -11.68
C GLN A 190 -36.20 3.09 -10.59
N LYS A 191 -37.24 3.73 -10.03
CA LYS A 191 -38.64 4.08 -10.37
C LYS A 191 -39.27 4.67 -9.07
N LYS A 192 -39.77 5.91 -9.09
CA LYS A 192 -40.72 6.52 -8.11
C LYS A 192 -40.17 6.68 -6.66
N VAL A 193 -40.72 7.47 -5.70
CA VAL A 193 -42.11 7.72 -5.24
C VAL A 193 -42.21 9.02 -4.39
N VAL A 194 -43.28 9.83 -4.54
CA VAL A 194 -43.87 10.86 -3.61
C VAL A 194 -43.00 12.09 -3.17
N SER A 195 -43.39 13.37 -3.17
CA SER A 195 -44.67 14.15 -3.14
C SER A 195 -45.21 14.59 -1.76
N HIS A 196 -44.80 15.75 -1.23
CA HIS A 196 -45.68 16.61 -0.42
C HIS A 196 -45.21 18.08 -0.28
N PHE A 197 -46.19 19.00 -0.25
CA PHE A 197 -46.25 20.34 0.39
C PHE A 197 -44.99 21.26 0.48
N GLY A 198 -45.06 22.58 0.18
CA GLY A 198 -46.13 23.43 -0.36
C GLY A 198 -46.06 24.89 0.17
N ARG A 199 -46.61 25.87 -0.59
CA ARG A 199 -47.01 27.26 -0.17
C ARG A 199 -45.85 28.18 0.37
N VAL A 200 -45.72 29.48 0.09
CA VAL A 200 -46.66 30.62 -0.13
C VAL A 200 -46.01 31.70 -1.04
N LEU A 201 -46.81 32.54 -1.72
CA LEU A 201 -46.39 33.75 -2.46
C LEU A 201 -46.36 35.02 -1.58
N SER A 202 -45.40 35.92 -1.85
CA SER A 202 -45.45 37.41 -1.91
C SER A 202 -44.00 37.88 -2.11
N ARG A 203 -43.57 38.72 -3.07
CA ARG A 203 -44.16 39.85 -3.81
C ARG A 203 -44.40 41.10 -2.95
N GLU A 204 -43.30 41.76 -2.60
CA GLU A 204 -43.24 43.18 -2.23
C GLU A 204 -42.50 43.97 -3.32
N PHE A 205 -42.97 45.18 -3.59
CA PHE A 205 -42.55 46.04 -4.69
C PHE A 205 -42.87 47.48 -4.27
N ASP A 206 -41.87 48.27 -3.87
CA ASP A 206 -41.93 49.74 -3.94
C ASP A 206 -40.52 50.36 -3.83
N LYS A 207 -40.24 51.32 -4.74
CA LYS A 207 -39.07 52.23 -4.83
C LYS A 207 -37.69 51.65 -5.12
#